data_AF-A0A954H079-F1
#
_entry.id   AF-A0A954H079-F1
#
_cell.length_a   1.000
_cell.length_b   1.000
_cell.length_c   1.000
_cell.angle_alpha   90.00
_cell.angle_beta   90.00
_cell.angle_gamma   90.00
#
_symmetry.space_group_name_H-M   'P 1'
#
loop_
_entity.id
_entity.type
_entity.pdbx_description
1 polymer ?
#
loop_
_entity_poly.entity_id
_entity_poly.type
_entity_poly.pdbx_seq_one_letter_code
_entity_poly.pdbx_strand_id
1 'polypeptide(L)'
;MPNSKSAEKSLRQSLVRRDRNRTQRSALRTRLKNFRSFLAGSPSQEDADKQFSLVVKALDQAAAKDLIHKNTASRTKSRLAALKKKTFVG
;
A
#
# COMPACT_ATOMS: atom_id res chain seq x y z
N MET A 1 -25.55 8.26 -18.78
CA MET A 1 -24.66 8.85 -19.81
C MET A 1 -24.28 10.26 -19.36
N PRO A 2 -23.12 10.81 -19.77
CA PRO A 2 -22.79 12.20 -19.48
C PRO A 2 -23.79 13.12 -20.18
N ASN A 3 -24.46 14.01 -19.44
CA ASN A 3 -25.47 14.91 -20.00
C ASN A 3 -24.87 16.27 -20.44
N SER A 4 -23.55 16.45 -20.30
CA SER A 4 -22.84 17.68 -20.67
C SER A 4 -21.43 17.38 -21.18
N LYS A 5 -20.86 18.29 -21.98
CA LYS A 5 -19.47 18.19 -22.49
C LYS A 5 -18.44 18.10 -21.35
N SER A 6 -18.68 18.78 -20.22
CA SER A 6 -17.82 18.72 -19.04
C SER A 6 -17.90 17.36 -18.32
N ALA A 7 -19.08 16.75 -18.28
CA ALA A 7 -19.27 15.42 -17.72
C ALA A 7 -18.57 14.34 -18.57
N GLU A 8 -18.63 14.44 -19.91
CA GLU A 8 -17.95 13.51 -20.81
C GLU A 8 -16.42 13.58 -20.64
N LYS A 9 -15.87 14.79 -20.55
CA LYS A 9 -14.44 15.00 -20.26
C LYS A 9 -14.05 14.41 -18.90
N SER A 10 -14.86 14.64 -17.87
CA SER A 10 -14.64 14.10 -16.53
C SER A 10 -14.65 12.58 -16.53
N LEU A 11 -15.58 11.96 -17.27
CA LEU A 11 -15.63 10.50 -17.44
C LEU A 11 -14.33 9.97 -18.05
N ARG A 12 -13.87 10.56 -19.16
CA ARG A 12 -12.61 10.16 -19.83
C ARG A 12 -11.40 10.26 -18.90
N GLN A 13 -11.28 11.35 -18.16
CA GLN A 13 -10.22 11.54 -17.17
C GLN A 13 -10.31 10.53 -16.02
N SER A 14 -11.54 10.23 -15.55
CA SER A 14 -11.76 9.28 -14.46
C SER A 14 -11.30 7.86 -14.82
N LEU A 15 -11.52 7.44 -16.07
CA LEU A 15 -11.11 6.11 -16.55
C LEU A 15 -9.58 5.96 -16.54
N VAL A 16 -8.87 6.95 -17.06
CA VAL A 16 -7.40 6.98 -17.06
C VAL A 16 -6.84 6.98 -15.64
N ARG A 17 -7.41 7.81 -14.75
CA ARG A 17 -6.99 7.85 -13.34
C ARG A 17 -7.30 6.52 -12.63
N ARG A 18 -8.45 5.92 -12.90
CA ARG A 18 -8.87 4.64 -12.31
C ARG A 18 -7.89 3.53 -12.67
N ASP A 19 -7.48 3.43 -13.93
CA ASP A 19 -6.55 2.39 -14.37
C ASP A 19 -5.17 2.53 -13.72
N ARG A 20 -4.62 3.75 -13.73
CA ARG A 20 -3.34 4.07 -13.04
C ARG A 20 -3.42 3.78 -11.54
N ASN A 21 -4.50 4.16 -10.88
CA ASN A 21 -4.67 3.92 -9.44
C ASN A 21 -4.86 2.44 -9.13
N ARG A 22 -5.51 1.68 -10.03
CA ARG A 22 -5.70 0.24 -9.88
C ARG A 22 -4.37 -0.50 -9.88
N THR A 23 -3.49 -0.21 -10.83
CA THR A 23 -2.17 -0.86 -10.94
C THR A 23 -1.25 -0.52 -9.77
N GLN A 24 -1.25 0.74 -9.33
CA GLN A 24 -0.45 1.15 -8.17
C GLN A 24 -0.99 0.53 -6.87
N ARG A 25 -2.32 0.47 -6.68
CA ARG A 25 -2.93 -0.18 -5.51
C ARG A 25 -2.67 -1.68 -5.51
N SER A 26 -2.75 -2.37 -6.64
CA SER A 26 -2.46 -3.81 -6.70
C SER A 26 -1.00 -4.07 -6.34
N ALA A 27 -0.05 -3.31 -6.91
CA ALA A 27 1.37 -3.42 -6.58
C ALA A 27 1.64 -3.22 -5.08
N LEU A 28 1.01 -2.22 -4.46
CA LEU A 28 1.12 -1.97 -3.02
C LEU A 28 0.57 -3.14 -2.20
N ARG A 29 -0.60 -3.69 -2.57
CA ARG A 29 -1.18 -4.87 -1.89
C ARG A 29 -0.29 -6.10 -2.04
N THR A 30 0.33 -6.30 -3.19
CA THR A 30 1.30 -7.38 -3.42
C THR A 30 2.51 -7.24 -2.51
N ARG A 31 3.11 -6.04 -2.40
CA ARG A 31 4.23 -5.80 -1.46
C ARG A 31 3.85 -6.11 -0.02
N LEU A 32 2.66 -5.70 0.42
CA LEU A 32 2.16 -6.00 1.76
C LEU A 32 1.93 -7.50 1.98
N LYS A 33 1.43 -8.22 0.97
CA LYS A 33 1.24 -9.68 1.03
C LYS A 33 2.60 -10.38 1.13
N ASN A 34 3.55 -10.01 0.29
CA ASN A 34 4.90 -10.59 0.28
C ASN A 34 5.60 -10.39 1.62
N PHE A 35 5.48 -9.21 2.24
CA PHE A 35 6.05 -8.97 3.57
C PHE A 35 5.41 -9.85 4.66
N ARG A 36 4.08 -10.06 4.60
CA ARG A 36 3.41 -10.99 5.54
C ARG A 36 3.85 -12.44 5.35
N SER A 37 3.97 -12.89 4.11
CA SER A 37 4.49 -14.23 3.79
C SER A 37 5.95 -14.36 4.20
N PHE A 38 6.76 -13.32 4.00
CA PHE A 38 8.15 -13.28 4.46
C PHE A 38 8.25 -13.44 5.98
N LEU A 39 7.46 -12.69 6.76
CA LEU A 39 7.43 -12.85 8.22
C LEU A 39 6.96 -14.23 8.68
N ALA A 40 6.08 -14.88 7.92
CA ALA A 40 5.61 -16.24 8.25
C ALA A 40 6.70 -17.31 8.04
N GLY A 41 7.73 -17.03 7.23
CA GLY A 41 8.86 -17.94 6.99
C GLY A 41 9.96 -17.86 8.05
N SER A 42 9.72 -17.22 9.20
CA SER A 42 10.70 -17.01 10.28
C SER A 42 12.08 -16.49 9.82
N PRO A 43 12.13 -15.34 9.13
CA PRO A 43 13.37 -14.75 8.64
C PRO A 43 14.18 -14.15 9.80
N SER A 44 15.46 -13.83 9.55
CA SER A 44 16.28 -13.10 10.52
C SER A 44 15.64 -11.75 10.87
N GLN A 45 15.85 -11.29 12.10
CA GLN A 45 15.34 -10.00 12.55
C GLN A 45 15.89 -8.85 11.70
N GLU A 46 17.17 -8.90 11.32
CA GLU A 46 17.78 -7.87 10.49
C GLU A 46 17.12 -7.76 9.10
N ASP A 47 16.80 -8.90 8.47
CA ASP A 47 16.17 -8.89 7.16
C ASP A 47 14.71 -8.42 7.24
N ALA A 48 14.00 -8.74 8.33
CA ALA A 48 12.69 -8.20 8.61
C ALA A 48 12.70 -6.67 8.76
N ASP A 49 13.74 -6.10 9.38
CA ASP A 49 13.89 -4.66 9.59
C ASP A 49 14.15 -3.92 8.27
N LYS A 50 15.04 -4.48 7.44
CA LYS A 50 15.33 -3.97 6.09
C LYS A 50 14.07 -3.98 5.22
N GLN A 51 13.37 -5.11 5.17
CA GLN A 51 12.14 -5.24 4.38
C GLN A 51 11.01 -4.36 4.91
N PHE A 52 10.88 -4.24 6.23
CA PHE A 52 9.89 -3.35 6.85
C PHE A 52 10.10 -1.89 6.44
N SER A 53 11.35 -1.42 6.45
CA SER A 53 11.70 -0.06 6.03
C SER A 53 11.29 0.24 4.58
N LEU A 54 11.49 -0.73 3.67
CA LEU A 54 11.05 -0.62 2.28
C LEU A 54 9.52 -0.57 2.14
N VAL A 55 8.80 -1.39 2.91
CA VAL A 55 7.33 -1.41 2.91
C VAL A 55 6.76 -0.11 3.47
N VAL A 56 7.34 0.40 4.55
CA VAL A 56 6.96 1.69 5.16
C VAL A 56 7.15 2.82 4.15
N LYS A 57 8.31 2.89 3.49
CA LYS A 57 8.59 3.87 2.44
C LYS A 57 7.54 3.81 1.32
N ALA A 58 7.17 2.60 0.87
CA ALA A 58 6.15 2.43 -0.15
C ALA A 58 4.75 2.88 0.29
N LEU A 59 4.37 2.63 1.55
CA LEU A 59 3.10 3.10 2.12
C LEU A 59 3.05 4.63 2.20
N ASP A 60 4.13 5.26 2.64
CA ASP A 60 4.18 6.72 2.78
C ASP A 60 4.20 7.42 1.43
N GLN A 61 4.90 6.86 0.43
CA GLN A 61 4.82 7.35 -0.95
C GLN A 61 3.41 7.22 -1.55
N ALA A 62 2.68 6.14 -1.24
CA ALA A 62 1.30 5.98 -1.70
C ALA A 62 0.34 6.95 -1.00
N ALA A 63 0.58 7.27 0.28
CA ALA A 63 -0.18 8.28 1.00
C ALA A 63 0.10 9.69 0.47
N ALA A 64 1.36 10.00 0.16
CA ALA A 64 1.76 11.29 -0.41
C ALA A 64 1.16 11.56 -1.80
N LYS A 65 0.85 10.50 -2.56
CA LYS A 65 0.18 10.58 -3.87
C LYS A 65 -1.34 10.52 -3.78
N ASP A 66 -1.91 10.61 -2.58
CA ASP A 66 -3.35 10.45 -2.30
C ASP A 66 -3.96 9.14 -2.82
N LEU A 67 -3.13 8.12 -3.08
CA LEU A 67 -3.59 6.81 -3.54
C LEU A 67 -4.32 6.07 -2.42
N ILE A 68 -3.84 6.27 -1.18
CA ILE A 68 -4.44 5.81 0.07
C ILE A 68 -4.49 6.97 1.06
N HIS A 69 -5.50 7.00 1.92
CA HIS A 69 -5.58 8.03 2.95
C HIS A 69 -4.47 7.85 4.00
N LYS A 70 -3.97 8.97 4.56
CA LYS A 70 -2.89 9.01 5.56
C LYS A 70 -3.18 8.09 6.76
N ASN A 71 -4.41 8.14 7.28
CA ASN A 71 -4.85 7.25 8.38
C ASN A 71 -4.78 5.77 7.99
N THR A 72 -5.07 5.43 6.73
CA THR A 72 -4.99 4.05 6.23
C THR A 72 -3.53 3.58 6.17
N ALA A 73 -2.61 4.46 5.77
CA ALA A 73 -1.18 4.19 5.82
C ALA A 73 -0.71 3.99 7.27
N SER A 74 -1.03 4.93 8.18
CA SER A 74 -0.69 4.83 9.61
C SER A 74 -1.22 3.56 10.27
N ARG A 75 -2.48 3.20 10.02
CA ARG A 75 -3.08 1.96 10.51
C ARG A 75 -2.36 0.72 9.99
N THR A 76 -1.96 0.73 8.72
CA THR A 76 -1.25 -0.41 8.12
C THR A 76 0.17 -0.54 8.68
N LYS A 77 0.89 0.58 8.85
CA LYS A 77 2.21 0.62 9.49
C LYS A 77 2.17 0.06 10.92
N SER A 78 1.23 0.54 11.74
CA SER A 78 1.03 0.06 13.12
C SER A 78 0.75 -1.45 13.18
N ARG A 79 -0.14 -1.97 12.33
CA ARG A 79 -0.46 -3.41 12.29
C ARG A 79 0.75 -4.26 11.86
N LEU A 80 1.53 -3.80 10.89
CA LEU A 80 2.73 -4.52 10.46
C LEU A 80 3.83 -4.51 11.53
N ALA A 81 4.02 -3.39 12.22
CA ALA A 81 4.97 -3.30 13.32
C ALA A 81 4.59 -4.25 14.48
N ALA A 82 3.30 -4.30 14.83
CA ALA A 82 2.80 -5.23 15.84
C ALA A 82 2.98 -6.70 15.41
N LEU A 83 2.72 -7.03 14.15
CA LEU A 83 2.94 -8.38 13.61
C LEU A 83 4.40 -8.79 13.70
N LYS A 84 5.31 -7.94 13.21
CA LYS A 84 6.76 -8.14 13.32
C LYS A 84 7.18 -8.39 14.77
N LYS A 85 6.75 -7.52 15.70
CA LYS A 85 7.06 -7.67 17.13
C LYS A 85 6.60 -9.03 17.66
N LYS A 86 5.38 -9.47 17.32
CA LYS A 86 4.84 -10.77 17.74
C LYS A 86 5.67 -11.94 17.22
N THR A 87 6.21 -11.85 16.01
CA THR A 87 7.02 -12.92 15.40
C THR A 87 8.37 -13.13 16.09
N PHE A 88 8.95 -12.11 16.72
CA PHE A 88 10.29 -12.19 17.33
C PHE A 88 10.31 -12.16 18.86
N VAL A 89 9.20 -11.78 19.50
CA VAL A 89 9.08 -11.63 20.97
C VAL A 89 8.28 -12.79 21.60
N GLY A 90 7.82 -13.75 20.80
CA GLY A 90 7.24 -15.02 21.27
C GLY A 90 8.13 -16.18 20.88
#